data_AF-A0A9D2DBI9-F1
#
_entry.id   AF-A0A9D2DBI9-F1
#
_cell.length_a   1.000
_cell.length_b   1.000
_cell.length_c   1.000
_cell.angle_alpha   90.00
_cell.angle_beta   90.00
_cell.angle_gamma   90.00
#
_symmetry.space_group_name_H-M   'P 1'
#
loop_
_entity.id
_entity.type
_entity.pdbx_description
1 polymer ?
#
loop_
_entity_poly.entity_id
_entity_poly.type
_entity_poly.pdbx_seq_one_letter_code
_entity_poly.pdbx_strand_id
1 'polypeptide(L)'
;MIRLCKEADRAALAEYLKDEPYGRMIADAVDTFGVEAPFLIVYIDEAPGGEDADKKISGVYLWLYGTLLLYCKENQVGIDFLEEMMGIEAPQKVAGRKDNVNIVSWLLTDYNMETGKTLPEITDKEGNPVECLGRPEHEGEWAVLIK
;
A
#
# COMPACT_ATOMS: atom_id res chain seq x y z
N MET A 1 3.44 -3.00 -14.99
CA MET A 1 4.91 -2.97 -14.84
C MET A 1 5.16 -2.30 -13.52
N ILE A 2 5.78 -3.01 -12.59
CA ILE A 2 6.00 -2.50 -11.23
C ILE A 2 7.38 -1.85 -11.16
N ARG A 3 7.44 -0.64 -10.61
CA ARG A 3 8.68 0.13 -10.44
C ARG A 3 8.64 0.97 -9.17
N LEU A 4 9.81 1.42 -8.73
CA LEU A 4 9.91 2.39 -7.65
C LEU A 4 9.27 3.73 -8.05
N CYS A 5 8.52 4.31 -7.10
CA CYS A 5 8.00 5.67 -7.17
C CYS A 5 9.16 6.67 -7.08
N LYS A 6 9.05 7.75 -7.85
CA LYS A 6 9.97 8.89 -7.82
C LYS A 6 9.21 10.15 -7.46
N GLU A 7 9.91 11.21 -7.06
CA GLU A 7 9.29 12.51 -6.79
C GLU A 7 8.46 13.05 -7.97
N ALA A 8 8.88 12.77 -9.21
CA ALA A 8 8.14 13.14 -10.41
C ALA A 8 6.75 12.48 -10.52
N ASP A 9 6.53 11.35 -9.85
CA ASP A 9 5.26 10.60 -9.88
C ASP A 9 4.23 11.13 -8.88
N ARG A 10 4.65 11.99 -7.94
CA ARG A 10 3.85 12.38 -6.78
C ARG A 10 2.47 12.94 -7.14
N ALA A 11 2.40 13.77 -8.18
CA ALA A 11 1.13 14.35 -8.63
C ALA A 11 0.17 13.28 -9.18
N ALA A 12 0.68 12.34 -10.00
CA ALA A 12 -0.12 11.25 -10.55
C ALA A 12 -0.53 10.25 -9.45
N LEU A 13 0.37 9.99 -8.50
CA LEU A 13 0.13 9.14 -7.35
C LEU A 13 -1.00 9.70 -6.47
N ALA A 14 -0.92 10.99 -6.10
CA ALA A 14 -1.96 11.65 -5.31
C ALA A 14 -3.33 11.62 -6.00
N GLU A 15 -3.35 11.87 -7.32
CA GLU A 15 -4.58 11.79 -8.12
C GLU A 15 -5.19 10.39 -8.13
N TYR A 16 -4.36 9.34 -8.22
CA TYR A 16 -4.82 7.96 -8.15
C TYR A 16 -5.35 7.59 -6.75
N LEU A 17 -4.71 8.09 -5.68
CA LEU A 17 -4.96 7.65 -4.31
C LEU A 17 -6.08 8.40 -3.57
N LYS A 18 -6.55 9.55 -4.08
CA LYS A 18 -7.46 10.45 -3.35
C LYS A 18 -8.86 9.88 -3.02
N ASP A 19 -9.36 8.91 -3.77
CA ASP A 19 -10.79 8.55 -3.73
C ASP A 19 -11.15 7.72 -2.49
N GLU A 20 -10.34 6.73 -2.15
CA GLU A 20 -10.62 5.76 -1.07
C GLU A 20 -9.68 5.96 0.14
N PRO A 21 -10.14 5.67 1.37
CA PRO A 21 -9.35 5.87 2.60
C PRO A 21 -8.00 5.15 2.57
N TYR A 22 -7.96 3.96 1.95
CA TYR A 22 -6.73 3.18 1.78
C TYR A 22 -5.69 3.92 0.96
N GLY A 23 -6.13 4.55 -0.14
CA GLY A 23 -5.27 5.34 -0.98
C GLY A 23 -4.82 6.62 -0.28
N ARG A 24 -5.75 7.33 0.37
CA ARG A 24 -5.43 8.57 1.10
C ARG A 24 -4.37 8.36 2.17
N MET A 25 -4.44 7.27 2.94
CA MET A 25 -3.42 6.93 3.92
C MET A 25 -2.03 6.78 3.28
N ILE A 26 -1.95 6.14 2.11
CA ILE A 26 -0.69 6.01 1.36
C ILE A 26 -0.21 7.39 0.87
N ALA A 27 -1.12 8.21 0.32
CA ALA A 27 -0.79 9.55 -0.16
C ALA A 27 -0.23 10.43 0.96
N ASP A 28 -0.88 10.42 2.12
CA ASP A 28 -0.48 11.19 3.30
C ASP A 28 0.86 10.74 3.88
N ALA A 29 1.14 9.44 3.88
CA ALA A 29 2.46 8.91 4.25
C ALA A 29 3.55 9.47 3.32
N VAL A 30 3.31 9.42 2.01
CA VAL A 30 4.24 9.93 1.00
C VAL A 30 4.41 11.44 1.11
N ASP A 31 3.32 12.18 1.32
CA ASP A 31 3.35 13.64 1.45
C ASP A 31 4.07 14.10 2.72
N THR A 32 3.96 13.33 3.81
CA THR A 32 4.59 13.65 5.10
C THR A 32 6.08 13.31 5.10
N PHE A 33 6.46 12.14 4.58
CA PHE A 33 7.83 11.63 4.70
C PHE A 33 8.70 11.85 3.46
N GLY A 34 8.09 11.97 2.28
CA GLY A 34 8.79 11.98 0.99
C GLY A 34 9.15 10.58 0.50
N VAL A 35 9.28 10.38 -0.81
CA VAL A 35 9.54 9.05 -1.39
C VAL A 35 10.97 8.55 -1.20
N GLU A 36 11.86 9.42 -0.71
CA GLU A 36 13.29 9.12 -0.45
C GLU A 36 13.57 8.74 1.01
N ALA A 37 12.54 8.71 1.88
CA ALA A 37 12.73 8.37 3.28
C ALA A 37 13.22 6.91 3.46
N PRO A 38 14.23 6.64 4.31
CA PRO A 38 14.91 5.34 4.37
C PRO A 38 14.08 4.19 4.99
N PHE A 39 12.91 4.51 5.54
CA PHE A 39 11.98 3.58 6.18
C PHE A 39 10.65 3.45 5.41
N LEU A 40 10.57 4.11 4.25
CA LEU A 40 9.42 4.15 3.36
C LEU A 40 9.87 3.76 1.96
N ILE A 41 9.19 2.80 1.34
CA ILE A 41 9.44 2.43 -0.06
C ILE A 41 8.09 2.33 -0.76
N VAL A 42 7.94 3.03 -1.88
CA VAL A 42 6.70 3.00 -2.66
C VAL A 42 6.97 2.39 -4.02
N TYR A 43 6.18 1.39 -4.37
CA TYR A 43 6.13 0.81 -5.70
C TYR A 43 4.82 1.17 -6.38
N ILE A 44 4.92 1.51 -7.66
CA ILE A 44 3.80 1.81 -8.54
C ILE A 44 3.71 0.68 -9.56
N ASP A 45 2.52 0.08 -9.69
CA ASP A 45 2.18 -0.74 -10.84
C ASP A 45 1.55 0.12 -11.92
N GLU A 46 2.19 0.14 -13.08
CA GLU A 46 1.69 0.80 -14.27
C GLU A 46 1.05 -0.22 -15.21
N ALA A 47 -0.25 -0.11 -15.43
CA ALA A 47 -0.88 -0.81 -16.52
C ALA A 47 -0.38 -0.21 -17.85
N PRO A 48 -0.05 -1.05 -18.85
CA PRO A 48 0.26 -0.54 -20.19
C PRO A 48 -0.95 0.25 -20.70
N GLY A 49 -0.74 1.52 -21.04
CA GLY A 49 -1.68 2.24 -21.87
C GLY A 49 -1.78 1.57 -23.24
N GLY A 50 -2.87 1.79 -23.97
CA GLY A 50 -2.89 1.47 -25.40
C GLY A 50 -1.78 2.22 -26.15
N GLU A 51 -1.59 1.93 -27.45
CA GLU A 51 -0.49 2.46 -28.26
C GLU A 51 -0.32 4.00 -28.19
N ASP A 52 -1.37 4.75 -27.84
CA ASP A 52 -1.37 6.23 -27.73
C ASP A 52 -1.78 6.77 -26.34
N ALA A 53 -1.79 5.93 -25.29
CA ALA A 53 -2.19 6.36 -23.95
C ALA A 53 -1.01 6.36 -22.98
N ASP A 54 -0.93 7.43 -22.18
CA ASP A 54 -0.02 7.47 -21.03
C ASP A 54 -0.24 6.26 -20.13
N LYS A 55 0.86 5.71 -19.61
CA LYS A 55 0.81 4.64 -18.61
C LYS A 55 -0.01 5.11 -17.42
N LYS A 56 -0.97 4.29 -17.00
CA LYS A 56 -1.84 4.59 -15.87
C LYS A 56 -1.45 3.77 -14.66
N ILE A 57 -1.45 4.40 -13.50
CA ILE A 57 -1.30 3.71 -12.22
C ILE A 57 -2.49 2.76 -12.05
N SER A 58 -2.22 1.49 -11.82
CA SER A 58 -3.21 0.44 -11.56
C SER A 58 -3.09 -0.14 -10.16
N GLY A 59 -1.96 0.08 -9.48
CA GLY A 59 -1.70 -0.41 -8.14
C GLY A 59 -0.58 0.36 -7.45
N VAL A 60 -0.65 0.44 -6.12
CA VAL A 60 0.38 1.06 -5.28
C VAL A 60 0.66 0.16 -4.09
N TYR A 61 1.94 -0.05 -3.80
CA TYR A 61 2.43 -0.84 -2.67
C TYR A 61 3.41 0.02 -1.87
N LEU A 62 3.02 0.40 -0.65
CA LEU A 62 3.81 1.19 0.28
C LEU A 62 4.32 0.28 1.40
N TRP A 63 5.63 0.13 1.49
CA TRP A 63 6.31 -0.44 2.65
C TRP A 63 6.68 0.67 3.62
N LEU A 64 6.16 0.61 4.84
CA LEU A 64 6.41 1.59 5.89
C LEU A 64 6.68 0.88 7.21
N TYR A 65 7.90 1.01 7.75
CA TYR A 65 8.30 0.38 9.02
C TYR A 65 7.97 -1.13 9.11
N GLY A 66 8.08 -1.87 8.01
CA GLY A 66 7.74 -3.30 7.96
C GLY A 66 6.25 -3.62 7.82
N THR A 67 5.38 -2.60 7.73
CA THR A 67 3.99 -2.74 7.32
C THR A 67 3.85 -2.50 5.82
N LEU A 68 3.18 -3.41 5.12
CA LEU A 68 2.79 -3.24 3.72
C LEU A 68 1.36 -2.65 3.65
N LEU A 69 1.25 -1.43 3.17
CA LEU A 69 0.00 -0.81 2.74
C LEU A 69 -0.17 -1.02 1.24
N LEU A 70 -1.32 -1.53 0.79
CA LEU A 70 -1.58 -1.73 -0.63
C LEU A 70 -2.94 -1.26 -1.10
N TYR A 71 -2.98 -0.77 -2.33
CA TYR A 71 -4.18 -0.26 -2.96
C TYR A 71 -4.18 -0.46 -4.48
N CYS A 72 -5.12 -1.26 -4.98
CA CYS A 72 -5.35 -1.53 -6.40
C CYS A 72 -6.85 -1.35 -6.71
N LYS A 73 -7.22 -0.30 -7.45
CA LYS A 73 -8.63 0.06 -7.76
C LYS A 73 -9.40 -1.10 -8.41
N GLU A 74 -8.78 -1.71 -9.40
CA GLU A 74 -9.36 -2.79 -10.20
C GLU A 74 -9.11 -4.19 -9.61
N ASN A 75 -8.65 -4.27 -8.35
CA ASN A 75 -8.28 -5.53 -7.68
C ASN A 75 -7.22 -6.36 -8.43
N GLN A 76 -6.47 -5.75 -9.33
CA GLN A 76 -5.34 -6.36 -10.04
C GLN A 76 -4.07 -6.19 -9.21
N VAL A 77 -3.90 -7.08 -8.24
CA VAL A 77 -2.70 -7.13 -7.39
C VAL A 77 -1.58 -7.87 -8.12
N GLY A 78 -0.38 -7.31 -8.13
CA GLY A 78 0.83 -7.89 -8.72
C GLY A 78 1.39 -9.01 -7.85
N ILE A 79 0.77 -10.19 -7.91
CA ILE A 79 1.10 -11.35 -7.08
C ILE A 79 2.56 -11.76 -7.22
N ASP A 80 3.05 -11.94 -8.45
CA ASP A 80 4.43 -12.37 -8.72
C ASP A 80 5.46 -11.43 -8.08
N PHE A 81 5.23 -10.11 -8.17
CA PHE A 81 6.09 -9.10 -7.54
C PHE A 81 6.03 -9.19 -6.01
N LEU A 82 4.83 -9.34 -5.43
CA LEU A 82 4.70 -9.45 -3.98
C LEU A 82 5.32 -10.75 -3.46
N GLU A 83 5.21 -11.85 -4.18
CA GLU A 83 5.84 -13.12 -3.84
C GLU A 83 7.37 -12.97 -3.78
N GLU A 84 7.98 -12.35 -4.80
CA GLU A 84 9.42 -12.07 -4.82
C GLU A 84 9.85 -11.17 -3.65
N MET A 85 9.12 -10.08 -3.40
CA MET A 85 9.45 -9.14 -2.32
C MET A 85 9.32 -9.76 -0.93
N MET A 86 8.24 -10.51 -0.70
CA MET A 86 7.98 -11.19 0.58
C MET A 86 8.95 -12.36 0.82
N GLY A 87 9.49 -12.95 -0.25
CA GLY A 87 10.57 -13.94 -0.16
C GLY A 87 11.89 -13.36 0.35
N ILE A 88 12.12 -12.05 0.19
CA ILE A 88 13.29 -11.35 0.72
C ILE A 88 13.03 -10.95 2.18
N GLU A 89 11.92 -10.27 2.43
CA GLU A 89 11.50 -9.84 3.77
C GLU A 89 9.98 -9.88 3.86
N ALA A 90 9.46 -10.71 4.78
CA ALA A 90 8.01 -10.79 5.00
C ALA A 90 7.53 -9.58 5.82
N PRO A 91 6.42 -8.93 5.42
CA PRO A 91 5.89 -7.77 6.15
C PRO A 91 5.31 -8.23 7.49
N GLN A 92 5.53 -7.48 8.56
CA GLN A 92 4.91 -7.79 9.86
C GLN A 92 3.38 -7.69 9.81
N LYS A 93 2.88 -6.79 8.95
CA LYS A 93 1.47 -6.50 8.77
C LYS A 93 1.21 -6.15 7.31
N VAL A 94 0.06 -6.56 6.79
CA VAL A 94 -0.45 -6.08 5.50
C VAL A 94 -1.80 -5.42 5.75
N ALA A 95 -2.03 -4.21 5.25
CA ALA A 95 -3.30 -3.52 5.40
C ALA A 95 -3.74 -2.83 4.10
N GLY A 96 -5.04 -2.84 3.84
CA GLY A 96 -5.62 -2.21 2.67
C GLY A 96 -7.08 -2.59 2.47
N ARG A 97 -7.56 -2.39 1.23
CA ARG A 97 -8.90 -2.82 0.83
C ARG A 97 -9.04 -4.33 0.94
N LYS A 98 -10.17 -4.80 1.49
CA LYS A 98 -10.45 -6.22 1.74
C LYS A 98 -10.12 -7.14 0.56
N ASP A 99 -10.56 -6.79 -0.64
CA ASP A 99 -10.32 -7.60 -1.84
C ASP A 99 -8.82 -7.72 -2.17
N ASN A 100 -8.06 -6.62 -2.04
CA ASN A 100 -6.62 -6.61 -2.30
C ASN A 100 -5.88 -7.46 -1.25
N VAL A 101 -6.21 -7.28 0.03
CA VAL A 101 -5.59 -8.02 1.14
C VAL A 101 -5.94 -9.51 1.06
N ASN A 102 -7.16 -9.85 0.64
CA ASN A 102 -7.57 -11.24 0.45
C ASN A 102 -6.74 -11.95 -0.63
N ILE A 103 -6.38 -11.25 -1.71
CA ILE A 103 -5.47 -11.81 -2.73
C ILE A 103 -4.08 -12.06 -2.15
N VAL A 104 -3.57 -11.11 -1.35
CA VAL A 104 -2.25 -11.26 -0.68
C VAL A 104 -2.24 -12.36 0.38
N SER A 105 -3.38 -12.65 1.01
CA SER A 105 -3.47 -13.71 2.03
C SER A 105 -3.06 -15.09 1.50
N TRP A 106 -3.13 -15.32 0.19
CA TRP A 106 -2.68 -16.56 -0.45
C TRP A 106 -1.15 -16.74 -0.42
N LEU A 107 -0.41 -15.63 -0.38
CA LEU A 107 1.05 -15.62 -0.26
C LEU A 107 1.50 -15.77 1.21
N LEU A 108 0.68 -15.30 2.14
CA LEU A 108 0.98 -15.21 3.57
C LEU A 108 0.10 -16.18 4.38
N THR A 109 0.23 -17.47 4.10
CA THR A 109 -0.66 -18.51 4.66
C THR A 109 -0.59 -18.68 6.18
N ASP A 110 0.48 -18.20 6.82
CA ASP A 110 0.65 -18.17 8.28
C ASP A 110 0.04 -16.93 8.95
N TYR A 111 -0.54 -16.00 8.19
CA TYR A 111 -1.13 -14.77 8.71
C TYR A 111 -2.64 -14.93 8.93
N ASN A 112 -3.13 -14.28 9.98
CA ASN A 112 -4.54 -14.19 10.28
C ASN A 112 -5.13 -12.91 9.68
N MET A 113 -6.23 -13.07 8.94
CA MET A 113 -6.95 -11.94 8.35
C MET A 113 -8.01 -11.43 9.33
N GLU A 114 -7.83 -10.18 9.78
CA GLU A 114 -8.82 -9.43 10.53
C GLU A 114 -9.57 -8.49 9.59
N THR A 115 -10.89 -8.42 9.74
CA THR A 115 -11.75 -7.53 8.94
C THR A 115 -12.68 -6.72 9.84
N GLY A 116 -13.24 -5.64 9.31
CA GLY A 116 -14.11 -4.75 10.07
C GLY A 116 -13.34 -3.78 10.98
N LYS A 117 -12.04 -3.60 10.75
CA LYS A 117 -11.28 -2.52 11.39
C LYS A 117 -11.63 -1.21 10.70
N THR A 118 -11.99 -0.20 11.49
CA THR A 118 -12.22 1.16 11.01
C THR A 118 -10.91 1.84 10.61
N LEU A 119 -9.82 1.52 11.28
CA LEU A 119 -8.48 2.04 10.99
C LEU A 119 -7.42 1.03 11.46
N PRO A 120 -6.38 0.74 10.65
CA PRO A 120 -5.28 -0.09 11.09
C PRO A 120 -4.32 0.73 11.96
N GLU A 121 -3.85 0.14 13.05
CA GLU A 121 -2.76 0.70 13.83
C GLU A 121 -1.44 0.45 13.09
N ILE A 122 -0.79 1.52 12.64
CA ILE A 122 0.52 1.50 12.00
C ILE A 122 1.53 2.10 12.97
N THR A 123 2.60 1.36 13.26
CA THR A 123 3.64 1.77 14.22
C THR A 123 4.98 1.94 13.54
N ASP A 124 5.85 2.77 14.12
CA ASP A 124 7.25 2.87 13.75
C ASP A 124 8.08 1.67 14.27
N LYS A 125 9.41 1.74 14.09
CA LYS A 125 10.33 0.69 14.58
C LYS A 125 10.38 0.57 16.11
N GLU A 126 9.99 1.60 16.84
CA GLU A 126 9.98 1.65 18.30
C GLU A 126 8.62 1.23 18.88
N GLY A 127 7.62 1.01 18.02
CA GLY A 127 6.26 0.64 18.40
C GLY A 127 5.35 1.85 18.66
N ASN A 128 5.78 3.07 18.32
CA ASN A 128 4.93 4.26 18.47
C ASN A 128 3.99 4.39 17.27
N PRO A 129 2.73 4.82 17.47
CA PRO A 129 1.81 5.08 16.36
C PRO A 129 2.35 6.14 15.40
N VAL A 130 2.22 5.90 14.09
CA VAL A 130 2.56 6.87 13.06
C VAL A 130 1.46 7.93 12.98
N GLU A 131 1.65 9.07 13.64
CA GLU A 131 0.61 10.09 13.87
C GLU A 131 -0.11 10.55 12.60
N CYS A 132 0.61 10.72 11.48
CA CYS A 132 0.00 11.17 10.23
C CYS A 132 -1.03 10.19 9.63
N LEU A 133 -1.00 8.91 10.03
CA LEU A 133 -1.91 7.88 9.54
C LEU A 133 -3.16 7.71 10.42
N GLY A 134 -3.14 8.25 11.63
CA GLY A 134 -4.22 8.17 12.62
C GLY A 134 -5.42 9.11 12.36
N ARG A 135 -5.65 9.53 11.12
CA ARG A 135 -6.62 10.59 10.79
C ARG A 135 -8.01 10.05 10.45
N PRO A 136 -9.10 10.79 10.75
CA PRO A 136 -10.47 10.38 10.42
C PRO A 136 -10.71 10.14 8.92
N GLU A 137 -9.96 10.83 8.06
CA GLU A 137 -10.08 10.68 6.59
C GLU A 137 -9.58 9.33 6.06
N HIS A 138 -8.88 8.57 6.90
CA HIS A 138 -8.43 7.21 6.62
C HIS A 138 -9.38 6.14 7.18
N GLU A 139 -10.45 6.52 7.87
CA GLU A 139 -11.43 5.56 8.35
C GLU A 139 -12.15 4.86 7.19
N GLY A 140 -12.29 3.54 7.27
CA GLY A 140 -12.88 2.72 6.20
C GLY A 140 -13.06 1.27 6.62
N GLU A 141 -13.38 0.40 5.65
CA GLU A 141 -13.51 -1.04 5.88
C GLU A 141 -12.19 -1.76 5.63
N TRP A 142 -11.26 -1.62 6.58
CA TRP A 142 -9.93 -2.20 6.45
C TRP A 142 -9.93 -3.71 6.67
N ALA A 143 -9.13 -4.38 5.85
CA ALA A 143 -8.63 -5.71 6.15
C ALA A 143 -7.16 -5.61 6.54
N VAL A 144 -6.76 -6.43 7.51
CA VAL A 144 -5.39 -6.48 8.01
C VAL A 144 -4.96 -7.93 8.13
N LEU A 145 -3.80 -8.28 7.57
CA LEU A 145 -3.11 -9.54 7.84
C LEU A 145 -2.07 -9.30 8.93
N ILE A 146 -2.09 -10.11 9.97
CA ILE A 146 -1.15 -10.08 11.09
C ILE A 146 -0.65 -11.50 11.35
N LYS A 147 0.63 -11.65 11.63
CA LYS A 147 1.26 -12.93 11.98
C LYS A 147 0.88 -13.39 13.39
#